data_AF-A0A0S8FR19-F1
#
_entry.id   AF-A0A0S8FR19-F1
#
_cell.length_a   1.000
_cell.length_b   1.000
_cell.length_c   1.000
_cell.angle_alpha   90.00
_cell.angle_beta   90.00
_cell.angle_gamma   90.00
#
_symmetry.space_group_name_H-M   'P 1'
#
loop_
_entity.id
_entity.type
_entity.pdbx_description
1 polymer ?
#
loop_
_entity_poly.entity_id
_entity_poly.type
_entity_poly.pdbx_seq_one_letter_code
_entity_poly.pdbx_strand_id
1 'polypeptide(L)'
;MKSYFLILLAVPILAMAANVFIWNFDPLDKFYDGQLGDSIDAAYWLEQTLASNGHTYNTATTLPTVIDGYDVVFITLGWFRC
;
A
#
# COMPACT_ATOMS: atom_id res chain seq x y z
N MET A 1 31.60 -20.19 -14.43
CA MET A 1 30.69 -20.78 -13.42
C MET A 1 30.57 -19.98 -12.11
N LYS A 2 31.13 -18.75 -11.98
CA LYS A 2 31.02 -17.94 -10.76
C LYS A 2 30.03 -16.77 -10.87
N SER A 3 29.76 -16.24 -12.07
CA SER A 3 28.93 -15.03 -12.24
C SER A 3 27.41 -15.27 -12.17
N TYR A 4 26.92 -16.45 -12.55
CA TYR A 4 25.47 -16.76 -12.53
C TYR A 4 24.93 -17.11 -11.14
N PHE A 5 25.79 -17.52 -10.22
CA PHE A 5 25.40 -17.90 -8.86
C PHE A 5 24.95 -16.69 -8.02
N LEU A 6 25.56 -15.52 -8.27
CA LEU A 6 25.18 -14.25 -7.63
C LEU A 6 23.80 -13.75 -8.08
N ILE A 7 23.44 -13.99 -9.35
CA ILE A 7 22.11 -13.62 -9.88
C ILE A 7 21.02 -14.48 -9.22
N LEU A 8 21.27 -15.78 -9.03
CA LEU A 8 20.31 -16.70 -8.39
C LEU A 8 20.04 -16.34 -6.92
N LEU A 9 21.03 -15.79 -6.22
CA LEU A 9 20.93 -15.35 -4.82
C LEU A 9 20.13 -14.05 -4.65
N ALA A 10 19.99 -13.24 -5.71
CA ALA A 10 19.20 -12.01 -5.70
C ALA A 10 17.71 -12.22 -6.06
N VAL A 11 17.36 -13.36 -6.66
CA VAL A 11 15.98 -13.71 -7.05
C VAL A 11 14.98 -13.73 -5.88
N PRO A 12 15.28 -14.27 -4.68
CA PRO A 12 14.31 -14.29 -3.59
C PRO A 12 13.93 -12.89 -3.08
N ILE A 13 14.85 -11.92 -3.18
CA ILE A 13 14.60 -10.52 -2.78
C ILE A 13 13.64 -9.84 -3.76
N LEU A 14 13.70 -10.21 -5.04
CA LEU A 14 12.80 -9.70 -6.08
C LEU A 14 11.42 -10.39 -6.07
N ALA A 15 11.31 -11.55 -5.44
CA ALA A 15 10.09 -12.38 -5.44
C ALA A 15 9.12 -12.09 -4.27
N MET A 16 9.43 -11.13 -3.39
CA MET A 16 8.61 -10.83 -2.19
C MET A 16 7.68 -9.61 -2.35
N ALA A 17 7.49 -9.12 -3.57
CA ALA A 17 6.55 -8.05 -3.83
C ALA A 17 5.10 -8.51 -3.58
N ALA A 18 4.53 -8.15 -2.43
CA ALA A 18 3.12 -8.36 -2.14
C ALA A 18 2.22 -7.56 -3.09
N ASN A 19 1.11 -8.16 -3.51
CA ASN A 19 0.01 -7.49 -4.20
C ASN A 19 -1.06 -7.06 -3.19
N VAL A 20 -1.17 -5.77 -2.98
CA VAL A 20 -1.96 -5.20 -1.89
C VAL A 20 -3.24 -4.53 -2.39
N PHE A 21 -4.34 -4.65 -1.65
CA PHE A 21 -5.52 -3.83 -1.87
C PHE A 21 -5.65 -2.77 -0.77
N ILE A 22 -5.86 -1.52 -1.16
CA ILE A 22 -6.19 -0.42 -0.23
C ILE A 22 -7.67 -0.09 -0.44
N TRP A 23 -8.49 -0.43 0.55
CA TRP A 23 -9.86 0.03 0.61
C TRP A 23 -9.92 1.39 1.29
N ASN A 24 -10.00 2.45 0.48
CA ASN A 24 -10.14 3.82 0.95
C ASN A 24 -11.61 4.21 1.12
N PHE A 25 -12.20 3.85 2.25
CA PHE A 25 -13.63 3.97 2.48
C PHE A 25 -14.13 5.43 2.42
N ASP A 26 -13.36 6.38 2.96
CA ASP A 26 -13.67 7.80 2.90
C ASP A 26 -12.48 8.58 2.31
N PRO A 27 -12.43 8.78 0.98
CA PRO A 27 -11.31 9.46 0.33
C PRO A 27 -11.23 10.96 0.64
N LEU A 28 -12.27 11.53 1.25
CA LEU A 28 -12.23 12.92 1.71
C LEU A 28 -11.63 13.04 3.12
N ASP A 29 -11.36 11.90 3.77
CA ASP A 29 -10.88 11.89 5.15
C ASP A 29 -9.38 12.13 5.22
N LYS A 30 -9.03 13.41 5.26
CA LYS A 30 -7.67 13.88 5.49
C LYS A 30 -7.58 14.42 6.91
N PHE A 31 -6.60 13.94 7.67
CA PHE A 31 -6.35 14.38 9.03
C PHE A 31 -5.40 15.58 9.02
N TYR A 32 -5.79 16.70 9.63
CA TYR A 32 -4.89 17.86 9.76
C TYR A 32 -3.82 17.60 10.82
N ASP A 33 -2.55 17.69 10.41
CA ASP A 33 -1.40 17.64 11.32
C ASP A 33 -0.87 19.05 11.56
N GLY A 34 -1.10 19.57 12.78
CA GLY A 34 -0.65 20.90 13.19
C GLY A 34 0.87 21.08 13.27
N GLN A 35 1.66 20.00 13.30
CA GLN A 35 3.13 20.08 13.24
C GLN A 35 3.61 20.28 11.81
N LEU A 36 2.93 19.66 10.85
CA LEU A 36 3.22 19.82 9.42
C LEU A 36 2.56 21.08 8.84
N GLY A 37 1.54 21.60 9.51
CA GLY A 37 0.75 22.74 9.02
C GLY A 37 -0.13 22.38 7.82
N ASP A 38 -0.36 21.08 7.58
CA ASP A 38 -1.07 20.55 6.40
C ASP A 38 -1.87 19.29 6.77
N SER A 39 -2.69 18.80 5.84
CA SER A 39 -3.48 17.59 6.01
C SER A 39 -2.78 16.35 5.44
N ILE A 40 -2.80 15.27 6.21
CA ILE A 40 -2.29 13.96 5.85
C ILE A 40 -3.39 13.15 5.15
N ASP A 41 -3.09 12.72 3.93
CA ASP A 41 -3.86 11.75 3.17
C ASP A 41 -3.30 10.35 3.44
N ALA A 42 -3.99 9.57 4.28
CA ALA A 42 -3.51 8.27 4.73
C ALA A 42 -3.38 7.27 3.58
N ALA A 43 -4.32 7.28 2.64
CA ALA A 43 -4.27 6.40 1.48
C ALA A 43 -3.06 6.72 0.61
N TYR A 44 -2.83 8.01 0.32
CA TYR A 44 -1.63 8.44 -0.42
C TYR A 44 -0.33 7.96 0.22
N TRP A 45 -0.17 8.10 1.54
CA TRP A 45 1.07 7.68 2.19
C TRP A 45 1.23 6.16 2.29
N LEU A 46 0.14 5.40 2.36
CA LEU A 46 0.19 3.95 2.18
C LEU A 46 0.70 3.58 0.79
N GLU A 47 0.18 4.22 -0.26
CA GLU A 47 0.63 4.03 -1.64
C GLU A 47 2.13 4.33 -1.82
N GLN A 48 2.61 5.47 -1.32
CA GLN A 48 4.03 5.82 -1.37
C GLN A 48 4.90 4.81 -0.60
N THR A 49 4.42 4.34 0.55
CA THR A 49 5.14 3.36 1.37
C THR A 49 5.22 2.02 0.66
N LEU A 50 4.13 1.54 0.07
CA LEU A 50 4.13 0.28 -0.68
C LEU A 50 5.02 0.35 -1.92
N ALA A 51 4.93 1.44 -2.69
CA ALA A 51 5.78 1.66 -3.85
C ALA A 51 7.28 1.68 -3.49
N SER A 52 7.64 2.40 -2.42
CA SER A 52 9.05 2.49 -1.97
C SER A 52 9.63 1.17 -1.45
N ASN A 53 8.78 0.26 -0.99
CA ASN A 53 9.16 -1.09 -0.56
C ASN A 53 9.05 -2.14 -1.69
N GLY A 54 8.73 -1.74 -2.91
CA GLY A 54 8.66 -2.64 -4.07
C GLY A 54 7.40 -3.50 -4.12
N HIS A 55 6.33 -3.11 -3.43
CA HIS A 55 5.03 -3.77 -3.48
C HIS A 55 4.15 -3.17 -4.57
N THR A 56 3.21 -3.95 -5.10
CA THR A 56 2.15 -3.45 -5.98
C THR A 56 0.89 -3.21 -5.18
N TYR A 57 0.08 -2.25 -5.60
CA TYR A 57 -1.17 -1.96 -4.93
C TYR A 57 -2.28 -1.57 -5.90
N ASN A 58 -3.52 -1.80 -5.47
CA ASN A 58 -4.73 -1.23 -6.07
C ASN A 58 -5.53 -0.51 -4.99
N THR A 59 -5.90 0.74 -5.24
CA THR A 59 -6.69 1.56 -4.31
C THR A 59 -8.09 1.76 -4.87
N ALA A 60 -9.13 1.50 -4.07
CA ALA A 60 -10.51 1.80 -4.45
C ALA A 60 -11.35 2.21 -3.24
N THR A 61 -12.48 2.86 -3.51
CA THR A 61 -13.44 3.30 -2.48
C THR A 61 -14.48 2.25 -2.12
N THR A 62 -14.55 1.17 -2.90
CA THR A 62 -15.44 0.03 -2.69
C THR A 62 -14.64 -1.25 -2.49
N LEU A 63 -15.04 -2.07 -1.51
CA LEU A 63 -14.47 -3.38 -1.32
C LEU A 63 -14.98 -4.34 -2.41
N PRO A 64 -14.11 -5.01 -3.19
CA PRO A 64 -14.53 -5.99 -4.17
C PRO A 64 -15.07 -7.25 -3.50
N THR A 65 -15.95 -7.97 -4.19
CA THR A 65 -16.55 -9.23 -3.70
C THR A 65 -15.58 -10.41 -3.74
N VAL A 66 -14.47 -10.30 -4.49
CA VAL A 66 -13.41 -11.29 -4.60
C VAL A 66 -12.10 -10.62 -4.26
N ILE A 67 -11.35 -11.18 -3.30
CA ILE A 67 -10.08 -10.63 -2.80
C ILE A 67 -8.91 -11.61 -2.92
N ASP A 68 -9.13 -12.81 -3.46
CA ASP A 68 -8.15 -13.91 -3.52
C ASP A 68 -6.86 -13.58 -4.28
N GLY A 69 -6.87 -12.51 -5.09
CA GLY A 69 -5.70 -12.02 -5.82
C GLY A 69 -4.78 -11.10 -5.01
N TYR A 70 -5.16 -10.75 -3.77
CA TYR A 70 -4.40 -9.85 -2.91
C TYR A 70 -3.79 -10.61 -1.72
N ASP A 71 -2.53 -10.33 -1.42
CA ASP A 71 -1.83 -10.89 -0.26
C ASP A 71 -2.25 -10.20 1.04
N VAL A 72 -2.62 -8.91 0.96
CA VAL A 72 -3.02 -8.07 2.11
C VAL A 72 -4.10 -7.08 1.66
N VAL A 73 -5.05 -6.81 2.56
CA VAL A 73 -6.04 -5.74 2.42
C VAL A 73 -5.85 -4.72 3.55
N PHE A 74 -5.50 -3.48 3.21
CA PHE A 74 -5.55 -2.34 4.12
C PHE A 74 -6.90 -1.65 4.02
N ILE A 75 -7.44 -1.21 5.16
CA ILE A 75 -8.71 -0.50 5.21
C ILE A 75 -8.46 0.84 5.89
N THR A 76 -8.68 1.94 5.18
CA THR A 76 -8.69 3.28 5.78
C THR A 76 -10.12 3.65 6.08
N LEU A 77 -10.51 3.41 7.34
CA LEU A 77 -11.79 3.87 7.88
C LEU A 77 -11.60 5.32 8.28
N GLY A 78 -12.37 6.22 7.66
CA GLY A 78 -12.33 7.62 7.99
C GLY A 78 -12.60 7.86 9.48
N TRP A 79 -12.09 8.96 10.01
CA TRP A 79 -12.41 9.44 11.34
C TRP A 79 -13.89 9.83 11.40
N PHE A 80 -14.51 9.63 12.57
CA PHE A 80 -15.86 10.10 12.82
C PHE A 80 -15.86 11.64 12.71
N ARG A 81 -16.46 12.18 11.65
CA ARG A 81 -16.72 13.61 11.50
C ARG A 81 -17.95 13.94 12.37
N CYS A 82 -17.72 14.47 13.57
CA CYS A 82 -18.77 15.04 14.41
C CYS A 82 -19.21 16.42 13.90
#